data_AF-A0A3D8I3T6-F1
#
_entry.id   AF-A0A3D8I3T6-F1
#
_cell.length_a   1.000
_cell.length_b   1.000
_cell.length_c   1.000
_cell.angle_alpha   90.00
_cell.angle_beta   90.00
_cell.angle_gamma   90.00
#
_symmetry.space_group_name_H-M   'P 1'
#
loop_
_entity.id
_entity.type
_entity.pdbx_description
1 polymer ?
#
loop_
_entity_poly.entity_id
_entity_poly.type
_entity_poly.pdbx_seq_one_letter_code
_entity_poly.pdbx_strand_id
1 'polypeptide(L)'
;MKMSYSILSIIGILVVAVMFSGCFVPYSFQPSYHKFKKMCELDPEIYQFNGGKIDEEYYNKVLKYFDTSLDKLDWEYIQENLFFNDSKQYVYQFKKYDDRITIISNMFFKDKNATKDNIRKIGFYANWRDLRPFPAGNEGTGFYLSGSRIDCSYFHKEIE
;
A
#
# COMPACT_ATOMS: atom_id res chain seq x y z
N MET A 1 -49.25 10.46 1.87
CA MET A 1 -48.40 11.65 1.62
C MET A 1 -47.63 11.42 0.32
N LYS A 2 -48.03 12.05 -0.80
CA LYS A 2 -47.31 11.90 -2.09
C LYS A 2 -46.16 12.91 -2.10
N MET A 3 -44.91 12.44 -1.99
CA MET A 3 -43.75 13.29 -2.25
C MET A 3 -43.61 13.46 -3.76
N SER A 4 -44.03 14.61 -4.29
CA SER A 4 -43.72 15.02 -5.65
C SER A 4 -42.41 15.81 -5.65
N TYR A 5 -41.31 15.16 -5.98
CA TYR A 5 -40.06 15.86 -6.23
C TYR A 5 -40.07 16.40 -7.66
N SER A 6 -39.77 17.69 -7.85
CA SER A 6 -39.50 18.23 -9.18
C SER A 6 -38.27 17.54 -9.77
N ILE A 7 -38.25 17.31 -11.09
CA ILE A 7 -37.09 16.75 -11.80
C ILE A 7 -35.80 17.54 -11.47
N LEU A 8 -35.91 18.86 -11.29
CA LEU A 8 -34.82 19.73 -10.84
C LEU A 8 -34.32 19.40 -9.42
N SER A 9 -35.22 19.03 -8.49
CA SER A 9 -34.83 18.59 -7.14
C SER A 9 -34.14 17.24 -7.16
N ILE A 10 -34.55 16.32 -8.02
CA ILE A 10 -33.90 15.00 -8.15
C ILE A 10 -32.49 15.16 -8.73
N ILE A 11 -32.33 15.99 -9.76
CA ILE A 11 -31.01 16.31 -10.34
C ILE A 11 -30.13 17.00 -9.30
N GLY A 12 -30.67 17.96 -8.54
CA GLY A 12 -29.94 18.63 -7.47
C GLY A 12 -29.43 17.65 -6.40
N ILE A 13 -30.27 16.72 -5.95
CA ILE A 13 -29.88 15.69 -4.97
C ILE A 13 -28.83 14.73 -5.57
N LEU A 14 -28.96 14.33 -6.83
CA LEU A 14 -27.96 13.50 -7.51
C LEU A 14 -26.62 14.19 -7.64
N VAL A 15 -26.60 15.47 -8.00
CA VAL A 15 -25.37 16.26 -8.10
C VAL A 15 -24.70 16.38 -6.73
N VAL A 16 -25.46 16.68 -5.67
CA VAL A 16 -24.93 16.70 -4.31
C VAL A 16 -24.43 15.31 -3.89
N ALA A 17 -25.19 14.24 -4.13
CA ALA A 17 -24.77 12.89 -3.79
C ALA A 17 -23.49 12.48 -4.52
N VAL A 18 -23.32 12.88 -5.79
CA VAL A 18 -22.12 12.61 -6.60
C VAL A 18 -20.92 13.45 -6.14
N MET A 19 -21.12 14.71 -5.74
CA MET A 19 -20.05 15.54 -5.19
C MET A 19 -19.55 15.02 -3.83
N PHE A 20 -20.46 14.50 -2.99
CA PHE A 20 -20.15 14.04 -1.64
C PHE A 20 -19.91 12.53 -1.50
N SER A 21 -20.05 11.73 -2.56
CA SER A 21 -19.81 10.28 -2.55
C SER A 21 -18.33 9.86 -2.54
N GLY A 22 -17.40 10.81 -2.43
CA GLY A 22 -15.96 10.53 -2.46
C GLY A 22 -15.35 10.43 -3.86
N CYS A 23 -16.17 10.41 -4.94
CA CYS A 23 -15.71 10.42 -6.33
C CYS A 23 -14.78 11.60 -6.65
N PHE A 24 -15.09 12.78 -6.10
CA PHE A 24 -14.43 14.04 -6.46
C PHE A 24 -13.54 14.62 -5.37
N VAL A 25 -13.36 13.93 -4.23
CA VAL A 25 -12.48 14.42 -3.16
C VAL A 25 -11.02 14.22 -3.58
N PRO A 26 -10.24 15.32 -3.73
CA PRO A 26 -8.81 15.20 -4.04
C PRO A 26 -8.08 14.38 -2.97
N TYR A 27 -7.06 13.62 -3.39
CA TYR A 27 -6.29 12.76 -2.49
C TYR A 27 -5.67 13.53 -1.31
N SER A 28 -5.23 14.76 -1.55
CA SER A 28 -4.66 15.66 -0.54
C SER A 28 -5.61 16.00 0.61
N PHE A 29 -6.92 15.77 0.49
CA PHE A 29 -7.87 15.97 1.59
C PHE A 29 -8.20 14.67 2.35
N GLN A 30 -7.63 13.53 1.95
CA GLN A 30 -7.89 12.24 2.58
C GLN A 30 -6.76 11.88 3.57
N PRO A 31 -7.04 11.74 4.88
CA PRO A 31 -6.00 11.43 5.88
C PRO A 31 -5.22 10.13 5.59
N SER A 32 -5.90 9.10 5.09
CA SER A 32 -5.28 7.83 4.69
C SER A 32 -4.26 8.01 3.56
N TYR A 33 -4.49 8.96 2.65
CA TYR A 33 -3.55 9.24 1.56
C TYR A 33 -2.26 9.87 2.09
N HIS A 34 -2.34 10.80 3.05
CA HIS A 34 -1.14 11.36 3.69
C HIS A 34 -0.33 10.30 4.44
N LYS A 35 -1.03 9.37 5.12
CA LYS A 35 -0.38 8.24 5.79
C LYS A 35 0.35 7.36 4.78
N PHE A 36 -0.29 7.04 3.66
CA PHE A 36 0.31 6.31 2.54
C PHE A 36 1.49 7.06 1.91
N LYS A 37 1.36 8.35 1.61
CA LYS A 37 2.45 9.17 1.04
C LYS A 37 3.70 9.13 1.93
N LYS A 38 3.53 9.29 3.24
CA LYS A 38 4.64 9.17 4.21
C LYS A 38 5.30 7.79 4.21
N MET A 39 4.51 6.73 4.05
CA MET A 39 5.07 5.37 3.93
C MET A 39 5.93 5.22 2.69
N CYS A 40 5.52 5.82 1.56
CA CYS A 40 6.29 5.76 0.31
C CYS A 40 7.63 6.50 0.35
N GLU A 41 7.90 7.32 1.37
CA GLU A 41 9.25 7.85 1.61
C GLU A 41 10.27 6.73 1.90
N LEU A 42 9.81 5.54 2.31
CA LEU A 42 10.64 4.33 2.49
C LEU A 42 10.67 3.40 1.26
N ASP A 43 10.04 3.79 0.16
CA ASP A 43 10.29 3.11 -1.12
C ASP A 43 11.80 3.17 -1.41
N PRO A 44 12.47 2.05 -1.75
CA PRO A 44 13.93 2.03 -1.86
C PRO A 44 14.50 3.10 -2.79
N GLU A 45 13.86 3.34 -3.94
CA GLU A 45 14.34 4.31 -4.94
C GLU A 45 14.16 5.74 -4.42
N ILE A 46 12.98 6.06 -3.88
CA ILE A 46 12.69 7.38 -3.30
C ILE A 46 13.59 7.65 -2.09
N TYR A 47 13.77 6.66 -1.21
CA TYR A 47 14.59 6.78 -0.01
C TYR A 47 16.05 7.07 -0.37
N GLN A 48 16.59 6.36 -1.36
CA GLN A 48 17.95 6.58 -1.86
C GLN A 48 18.11 7.93 -2.56
N PHE A 49 17.13 8.34 -3.37
CA PHE A 49 17.12 9.66 -4.02
C PHE A 49 17.19 10.80 -2.99
N ASN A 50 16.48 10.66 -1.87
CA ASN A 50 16.52 11.62 -0.75
C ASN A 50 17.81 11.54 0.10
N GLY A 51 18.85 10.83 -0.36
CA GLY A 51 20.14 10.69 0.32
C GLY A 51 20.19 9.58 1.38
N GLY A 52 19.13 8.77 1.50
CA GLY A 52 19.08 7.62 2.39
C GLY A 52 19.99 6.47 1.95
N LYS A 53 20.43 5.66 2.90
CA LYS A 53 21.23 4.44 2.65
C LYS A 53 20.43 3.20 3.02
N ILE A 54 20.49 2.19 2.17
CA ILE A 54 19.84 0.89 2.43
C ILE A 54 20.72 0.09 3.40
N ASP A 55 20.57 0.39 4.68
CA ASP A 55 21.31 -0.19 5.79
C ASP A 55 20.38 -0.63 6.95
N GLU A 56 20.98 -0.94 8.11
CA GLU A 56 20.22 -1.36 9.29
C GLU A 56 19.23 -0.28 9.79
N GLU A 57 19.53 1.01 9.62
CA GLU A 57 18.60 2.09 9.97
C GLU A 57 17.35 2.03 9.08
N TYR A 58 17.56 1.89 7.76
CA TYR A 58 16.47 1.71 6.80
C TYR A 58 15.62 0.47 7.14
N TYR A 59 16.27 -0.66 7.44
CA TYR A 59 15.57 -1.89 7.82
C TYR A 59 14.69 -1.72 9.05
N ASN A 60 15.19 -1.05 10.09
CA ASN A 60 14.39 -0.78 11.29
C ASN A 60 13.25 0.21 11.02
N LYS A 61 13.43 1.21 10.13
CA LYS A 61 12.33 2.11 9.70
C LYS A 61 11.21 1.33 9.02
N VAL A 62 11.54 0.38 8.14
CA VAL A 62 10.56 -0.48 7.47
C VAL A 62 9.85 -1.38 8.48
N LEU A 63 10.61 -2.07 9.34
CA LEU A 63 10.06 -3.00 10.33
C LEU A 63 9.18 -2.33 11.38
N LYS A 64 9.40 -1.05 11.66
CA LYS A 64 8.54 -0.26 12.56
C LYS A 64 7.07 -0.25 12.14
N TYR A 65 6.76 -0.35 10.84
CA TYR A 65 5.36 -0.45 10.38
C TYR A 65 4.68 -1.76 10.78
N PHE A 66 5.47 -2.79 11.10
CA PHE A 66 5.04 -4.09 11.59
C PHE A 66 5.24 -4.25 13.10
N ASP A 67 5.38 -3.12 13.82
CA ASP A 67 5.51 -3.06 15.27
C ASP A 67 6.72 -3.87 15.81
N THR A 68 7.77 -3.98 14.99
CA THR A 68 8.99 -4.72 15.32
C THR A 68 10.26 -3.99 14.84
N SER A 69 11.42 -4.59 15.08
CA SER A 69 12.75 -4.13 14.70
C SER A 69 13.69 -5.34 14.60
N LEU A 70 14.85 -5.20 13.95
CA LEU A 70 15.76 -6.33 13.70
C LEU A 70 16.21 -7.07 14.96
N ASP A 71 16.34 -6.35 16.09
CA ASP A 71 16.69 -6.88 17.40
C ASP A 71 15.53 -7.62 18.10
N LYS A 72 14.29 -7.39 17.65
CA LYS A 72 13.06 -7.97 18.22
C LYS A 72 12.43 -9.03 17.33
N LEU A 73 13.05 -9.35 16.20
CA LEU A 73 12.54 -10.40 15.31
C LEU A 73 12.64 -11.75 15.99
N ASP A 74 11.54 -12.49 15.89
CA ASP A 74 11.50 -13.91 16.22
C ASP A 74 12.10 -14.69 15.04
N TRP A 75 13.41 -14.97 15.12
CA TRP A 75 14.14 -15.65 14.06
C TRP A 75 13.70 -17.10 13.87
N GLU A 76 13.23 -17.77 14.93
CA GLU A 76 12.70 -19.13 14.85
C GLU A 76 11.40 -19.13 14.03
N TYR A 77 10.48 -18.22 14.34
CA TYR A 77 9.25 -18.07 13.56
C TYR A 77 9.53 -17.72 12.09
N ILE A 78 10.47 -16.82 11.82
CA ILE A 78 10.86 -16.48 10.45
C ILE A 78 11.44 -17.69 9.73
N GLN A 79 12.28 -18.47 10.39
CA GLN A 79 12.90 -19.67 9.82
C GLN A 79 11.85 -20.72 9.41
N GLU A 80 10.83 -20.91 10.23
CA GLU A 80 9.72 -21.85 9.96
C GLU A 80 8.80 -21.39 8.83
N ASN A 81 8.67 -20.08 8.63
CA ASN A 81 7.80 -19.46 7.63
C ASN A 81 8.55 -18.94 6.40
N LEU A 82 9.82 -19.32 6.26
CA LEU A 82 10.65 -18.98 5.12
C LEU A 82 10.16 -19.76 3.88
N PHE A 83 9.96 -19.06 2.78
CA PHE A 83 9.59 -19.69 1.51
C PHE A 83 10.62 -19.40 0.43
N PHE A 84 10.75 -20.34 -0.51
CA PHE A 84 11.58 -20.17 -1.69
C PHE A 84 10.71 -19.65 -2.83
N ASN A 85 10.97 -18.43 -3.29
CA ASN A 85 10.16 -17.79 -4.32
C ASN A 85 10.56 -18.22 -5.74
N ASP A 86 9.76 -17.84 -6.75
CA ASP A 86 10.01 -18.17 -8.16
C ASP A 86 11.33 -17.59 -8.70
N SER A 87 11.83 -16.53 -8.06
CA SER A 87 13.14 -15.92 -8.35
C SER A 87 14.31 -16.66 -7.68
N LYS A 88 14.07 -17.85 -7.13
CA LYS A 88 15.06 -18.70 -6.47
C LYS A 88 15.72 -18.03 -5.27
N GLN A 89 14.93 -17.30 -4.48
CA GLN A 89 15.39 -16.60 -3.27
C GLN A 89 14.61 -17.07 -2.06
N TYR A 90 15.31 -17.18 -0.93
CA TYR A 90 14.69 -17.40 0.36
C TYR A 90 14.13 -16.08 0.88
N VAL A 91 12.83 -16.05 1.16
CA VAL A 91 12.09 -14.84 1.51
C VAL A 91 11.18 -15.11 2.68
N TYR A 92 11.11 -14.12 3.57
CA TYR A 92 10.03 -14.00 4.54
C TYR A 92 9.25 -12.72 4.25
N GLN A 93 7.91 -12.80 4.28
CA GLN A 93 7.04 -11.68 3.94
C GLN A 93 6.30 -11.17 5.18
N PHE A 94 6.57 -9.92 5.53
CA PHE A 94 5.72 -9.15 6.44
C PHE A 94 4.56 -8.56 5.66
N LYS A 95 3.34 -8.67 6.20
CA LYS A 95 2.14 -8.12 5.58
C LYS A 95 1.22 -7.51 6.62
N LYS A 96 0.78 -6.27 6.39
CA LYS A 96 -0.15 -5.55 7.25
C LYS A 96 -1.19 -4.83 6.40
N TYR A 97 -2.43 -4.86 6.86
CA TYR A 97 -3.55 -4.15 6.27
C TYR A 97 -4.04 -3.11 7.25
N ASP A 98 -4.22 -1.89 6.78
CA ASP A 98 -4.68 -0.76 7.57
C ASP A 98 -5.69 0.04 6.76
N ASP A 99 -6.97 -0.31 6.93
CA ASP A 99 -8.11 0.27 6.20
C ASP A 99 -7.91 0.24 4.67
N ARG A 100 -7.44 1.35 4.11
CA ARG A 100 -7.18 1.53 2.67
C ARG A 100 -5.75 1.19 2.25
N ILE A 101 -4.84 0.97 3.20
CA ILE A 101 -3.42 0.76 2.93
C ILE A 101 -3.06 -0.72 3.08
N THR A 102 -2.33 -1.27 2.11
CA THR A 102 -1.63 -2.54 2.27
C THR A 102 -0.14 -2.27 2.31
N ILE A 103 0.55 -2.80 3.32
CA ILE A 103 2.00 -2.71 3.46
C ILE A 103 2.57 -4.12 3.39
N ILE A 104 3.56 -4.31 2.52
CA ILE A 104 4.28 -5.56 2.34
C ILE A 104 5.77 -5.25 2.45
N SER A 105 6.48 -6.02 3.25
CA SER A 105 7.94 -6.01 3.25
C SER A 105 8.45 -7.42 3.04
N ASN A 106 9.36 -7.57 2.08
CA ASN A 106 9.98 -8.85 1.78
C ASN A 106 11.42 -8.81 2.30
N MET A 107 11.73 -9.66 3.26
CA MET A 107 13.08 -9.86 3.77
C MET A 107 13.72 -11.01 2.99
N PHE A 108 14.79 -10.71 2.25
CA PHE A 108 15.51 -11.67 1.42
C PHE A 108 16.77 -12.14 2.13
N PHE A 109 17.01 -13.44 2.13
CA PHE A 109 18.18 -14.06 2.72
C PHE A 109 19.17 -14.52 1.64
N LYS A 110 20.46 -14.65 2.01
CA LYS A 110 21.49 -15.14 1.08
C LYS A 110 21.36 -16.66 0.86
N ASP A 111 20.92 -17.39 1.89
CA ASP A 111 20.63 -18.82 1.84
C ASP A 111 19.39 -19.15 2.71
N LYS A 112 19.19 -20.44 3.02
CA LYS A 112 18.02 -20.96 3.75
C LYS A 112 18.01 -20.63 5.25
N ASN A 113 19.08 -20.09 5.80
CA ASN A 113 19.22 -19.82 7.23
C ASN A 113 18.72 -18.39 7.54
N ALA A 114 17.62 -18.26 8.27
CA ALA A 114 17.05 -16.97 8.62
C ALA A 114 17.73 -16.37 9.86
N THR A 115 18.85 -15.67 9.65
CA THR A 115 19.58 -14.95 10.71
C THR A 115 19.83 -13.49 10.30
N LYS A 116 20.11 -12.63 11.28
CA LYS A 116 20.36 -11.19 11.07
C LYS A 116 21.51 -10.93 10.08
N ASP A 117 22.61 -11.65 10.21
CA ASP A 117 23.80 -11.54 9.36
C ASP A 117 23.60 -12.13 7.95
N ASN A 118 22.59 -12.98 7.79
CA ASN A 118 22.25 -13.62 6.52
C ASN A 118 21.22 -12.83 5.69
N ILE A 119 20.73 -11.70 6.20
CA ILE A 119 19.89 -10.78 5.43
C ILE A 119 20.70 -10.26 4.24
N ARG A 120 20.15 -10.41 3.04
CA ARG A 120 20.67 -9.84 1.81
C ARG A 120 20.13 -8.44 1.56
N LYS A 121 18.81 -8.28 1.71
CA LYS A 121 18.10 -7.00 1.57
C LYS A 121 16.69 -7.08 2.14
N ILE A 122 16.13 -5.93 2.47
CA ILE A 122 14.70 -5.78 2.76
C ILE A 122 14.08 -4.91 1.68
N GLY A 123 13.03 -5.42 1.04
CA GLY A 123 12.19 -4.65 0.14
C GLY A 123 10.99 -4.07 0.89
N PHE A 124 10.47 -2.95 0.39
CA PHE A 124 9.28 -2.30 0.89
C PHE A 124 8.31 -2.04 -0.26
N TYR A 125 7.03 -2.30 -0.02
CA TYR A 125 5.96 -2.02 -0.94
C TYR A 125 4.73 -1.57 -0.15
N ALA A 126 4.13 -0.47 -0.56
CA ALA A 126 2.85 -0.02 -0.03
C ALA A 126 1.90 0.29 -1.19
N ASN A 127 0.62 -0.01 -1.00
CA ASN A 127 -0.44 0.51 -1.85
C ASN A 127 -1.58 1.09 -1.04
N TRP A 128 -2.31 2.00 -1.67
CA TRP A 128 -3.47 2.66 -1.12
C TRP A 128 -4.65 2.54 -2.07
N ARG A 129 -5.80 2.14 -1.52
CA ARG A 129 -7.07 2.09 -2.22
C ARG A 129 -7.65 3.49 -2.34
N ASP A 130 -7.74 3.99 -3.57
CA ASP A 130 -8.27 5.34 -3.83
C ASP A 130 -9.79 5.43 -3.62
N LEU A 131 -10.47 4.28 -3.62
CA LEU A 131 -11.91 4.12 -3.57
C LEU A 131 -12.66 5.00 -4.59
N ARG A 132 -12.00 5.36 -5.70
CA ARG A 132 -12.63 6.12 -6.78
C ARG A 132 -13.38 5.13 -7.65
N PRO A 133 -14.72 5.10 -7.61
CA PRO A 133 -15.47 4.13 -8.38
C PRO A 133 -15.33 4.45 -9.86
N PHE A 134 -14.82 3.50 -10.63
CA PHE A 134 -14.91 3.49 -12.08
C PHE A 134 -15.79 2.33 -12.55
N PRO A 135 -16.51 2.48 -13.69
CA PRO A 135 -17.25 1.37 -14.28
C PRO A 135 -16.29 0.25 -14.64
N ALA A 136 -16.50 -0.93 -14.06
CA ALA A 136 -15.74 -2.13 -14.34
C ALA A 136 -16.70 -3.29 -14.63
N GLY A 137 -16.21 -4.32 -15.32
CA GLY A 137 -16.99 -5.50 -15.65
C GLY A 137 -16.58 -6.12 -16.99
N ASN A 138 -16.91 -7.40 -17.16
CA ASN A 138 -16.76 -8.14 -18.42
C ASN A 138 -18.13 -8.71 -18.84
N GLU A 139 -18.29 -9.01 -20.14
CA GLU A 139 -19.46 -9.75 -20.62
C GLU A 139 -19.67 -11.03 -19.79
N GLY A 140 -20.91 -11.27 -19.35
CA GLY A 140 -21.30 -12.42 -18.52
C GLY A 140 -21.23 -12.21 -17.00
N THR A 141 -20.63 -11.13 -16.50
CA THR A 141 -20.54 -10.84 -15.04
C THR A 141 -21.19 -9.52 -14.60
N GLY A 142 -21.57 -8.65 -15.55
CA GLY A 142 -22.29 -7.39 -15.30
C GLY A 142 -21.38 -6.20 -14.99
N PHE A 143 -21.98 -5.02 -14.85
CA PHE A 143 -21.28 -3.77 -14.51
C PHE A 143 -21.29 -3.53 -13.00
N TYR A 144 -20.13 -3.20 -12.43
CA TYR A 144 -19.99 -2.80 -11.04
C TYR A 144 -19.04 -1.62 -10.88
N LEU A 145 -19.12 -0.94 -9.74
CA LEU A 145 -18.21 0.14 -9.38
C LEU A 145 -17.02 -0.44 -8.61
N SER A 146 -15.80 -0.24 -9.13
CA SER A 146 -14.56 -0.66 -8.48
C SER A 146 -13.68 0.54 -8.14
N GLY A 147 -12.96 0.48 -7.02
CA GLY A 147 -11.84 1.38 -6.74
C GLY A 147 -10.54 0.88 -7.36
N SER A 148 -9.58 1.78 -7.59
CA SER A 148 -8.22 1.44 -8.02
C SER A 148 -7.28 1.33 -6.82
N ARG A 149 -6.02 1.00 -7.10
CA ARG A 149 -4.91 1.05 -6.15
C ARG A 149 -3.80 1.92 -6.70
N ILE A 150 -3.22 2.72 -5.83
CA ILE A 150 -2.02 3.52 -6.09
C ILE A 150 -0.90 2.93 -5.26
N ASP A 151 0.25 2.68 -5.85
CA ASP A 151 1.46 2.28 -5.13
C ASP A 151 2.51 3.39 -5.15
N CYS A 152 3.66 3.14 -4.50
CA CYS A 152 4.69 4.16 -4.35
C CYS A 152 5.32 4.62 -5.66
N SER A 153 5.20 3.86 -6.76
CA SER A 153 5.69 4.29 -8.08
C SER A 153 4.97 5.54 -8.59
N TYR A 154 3.78 5.84 -8.07
CA TYR A 154 3.07 7.09 -8.34
C TYR A 154 3.91 8.33 -8.00
N PHE A 155 4.82 8.22 -7.04
CA PHE A 155 5.69 9.31 -6.60
C PHE A 155 7.08 9.29 -7.27
N HIS A 156 7.39 8.29 -8.11
CA HIS A 156 8.66 8.26 -8.86
C HIS A 156 8.77 9.41 -9.87
N LYS A 157 7.65 9.99 -10.30
CA LYS A 157 7.65 11.20 -11.14
C LYS A 157 8.11 12.46 -10.39
N GLU A 158 8.16 12.43 -9.06
CA GLU A 158 8.67 13.54 -8.24
C GLU A 158 10.21 13.51 -8.12
N ILE A 159 10.89 12.47 -8.64
CA ILE A 159 12.35 12.28 -8.57
C ILE A 159 13.06 12.33 -9.94
N GLU A 160 12.31 12.58 -11.03
CA GLU A 160 12.83 12.88 -12.38
C GLU A 160 13.22 14.36 -12.51
#